data_AF-A0A820DQV0-F1
#
_entry.id   AF-A0A820DQV0-F1
#
_cell.length_a   1.000
_cell.length_b   1.000
_cell.length_c   1.000
_cell.angle_alpha   90.00
_cell.angle_beta   90.00
_cell.angle_gamma   90.00
#
_symmetry.space_group_name_H-M   'P 1'
#
loop_
_entity.id
_entity.type
_entity.pdbx_description
1 polymer ?
#
loop_
_entity_poly.entity_id
_entity_poly.type
_entity_poly.pdbx_seq_one_letter_code
_entity_poly.pdbx_strand_id
1 'polypeptide(L)'
;IKDVSSLIPSDGKAVSGVFWYRPLLKSASCINDFMGKPRGWMNAEDNFNLVVLADARASEYTINIYSGYDMLAWYRPVQGLNSWSIPGLRIGSQSIEIVDINGRVIASGKGTMTVIGDMSHGVCNYNYQVVGF
;
A
#
# COMPACT_ATOMS: atom_id res chain seq x y z
N ILE A 1 11.30 14.86 -19.02
CA ILE A 1 10.96 13.68 -18.18
C ILE A 1 12.28 13.16 -17.64
N LYS A 2 12.47 13.05 -16.32
CA LYS A 2 13.68 12.45 -15.76
C LYS A 2 13.60 10.93 -15.98
N ASP A 3 14.70 10.32 -16.37
CA ASP A 3 14.80 8.87 -16.47
C ASP A 3 14.68 8.26 -15.05
N VAL A 4 13.73 7.35 -14.88
CA VAL A 4 13.44 6.70 -13.60
C VAL A 4 13.91 5.24 -13.55
N SER A 5 14.43 4.67 -14.65
CA SER A 5 14.92 3.29 -14.67
C SER A 5 16.24 3.12 -13.91
N SER A 6 16.94 4.22 -13.63
CA SER A 6 18.16 4.24 -12.82
C SER A 6 17.92 4.52 -11.33
N LEU A 7 16.68 4.79 -10.91
CA LEU A 7 16.33 5.01 -9.51
C LEU A 7 16.26 3.69 -8.76
N ILE A 8 17.41 3.23 -8.28
CA ILE A 8 17.54 2.01 -7.48
C ILE A 8 17.78 2.35 -6.00
N PRO A 9 17.52 1.42 -5.05
CA PRO A 9 17.83 1.64 -3.64
C PRO A 9 19.31 2.00 -3.44
N SER A 10 19.58 3.08 -2.72
CA SER A 10 20.96 3.57 -2.48
C SER A 10 21.69 2.82 -1.38
N ASP A 11 20.99 2.01 -0.59
CA ASP A 11 21.51 1.25 0.55
C ASP A 11 21.99 -0.16 0.17
N GLY A 12 22.03 -0.47 -1.13
CA GLY A 12 22.45 -1.77 -1.65
C GLY A 12 21.42 -2.89 -1.49
N LYS A 13 20.20 -2.58 -1.00
CA LYS A 13 19.10 -3.55 -0.98
C LYS A 13 18.63 -3.87 -2.39
N ALA A 14 18.11 -5.08 -2.57
CA ALA A 14 17.45 -5.50 -3.81
C ALA A 14 16.21 -4.64 -4.12
N VAL A 15 15.50 -4.24 -3.07
CA VAL A 15 14.24 -3.51 -3.16
C VAL A 15 14.09 -2.58 -1.96
N SER A 16 13.49 -1.41 -2.17
CA SER A 16 12.95 -0.57 -1.09
C SER A 16 11.70 0.12 -1.59
N GLY A 17 10.76 0.39 -0.70
CA GLY A 17 9.54 1.05 -1.10
C GLY A 17 8.66 1.51 0.03
N VAL A 18 7.48 1.97 -0.35
CA VAL A 18 6.46 2.45 0.56
C VAL A 18 5.10 2.11 0.00
N PHE A 19 4.19 1.69 0.87
CA PHE A 19 2.78 1.62 0.54
C PHE A 19 1.95 2.47 1.48
N TRP A 20 0.78 2.88 1.01
CA TRP A 20 -0.15 3.64 1.81
C TRP A 20 -1.60 3.32 1.46
N TYR A 21 -2.44 3.39 2.48
CA TYR A 21 -3.85 3.05 2.43
C TYR A 21 -4.60 3.86 3.50
N ARG A 22 -5.92 4.01 3.36
CA ARG A 22 -6.73 4.65 4.41
C ARG A 22 -7.20 3.59 5.41
N PRO A 23 -7.12 3.84 6.73
CA PRO A 23 -7.60 2.91 7.74
C PRO A 23 -9.13 2.89 7.87
N LEU A 24 -9.84 3.76 7.14
CA LEU A 24 -11.29 3.86 7.14
C LEU A 24 -11.80 3.87 5.70
N LEU A 25 -12.73 2.97 5.37
CA LEU A 25 -13.33 2.91 4.04
C LEU A 25 -14.09 4.21 3.72
N LYS A 26 -14.12 4.59 2.43
CA LYS A 26 -14.87 5.77 1.96
C LYS A 26 -16.36 5.71 2.34
N SER A 27 -16.91 4.50 2.40
CA SER A 27 -18.31 4.24 2.72
C SER A 27 -18.67 4.41 4.20
N ALA A 28 -17.69 4.61 5.10
CA ALA A 28 -17.95 4.81 6.53
C ALA A 28 -19.00 5.90 6.77
N SER A 29 -19.93 5.68 7.70
CA SER A 29 -21.04 6.62 7.94
C SER A 29 -20.55 7.88 8.63
N CYS A 30 -19.57 7.76 9.54
CA CYS A 30 -19.10 8.84 10.40
C CYS A 30 -20.18 9.42 11.32
N ILE A 31 -21.24 8.68 11.62
CA ILE A 31 -22.37 9.19 12.42
C ILE A 31 -21.98 9.53 13.87
N ASN A 32 -20.93 8.88 14.38
CA ASN A 32 -20.42 9.06 15.75
C ASN A 32 -19.30 10.11 15.85
N ASP A 33 -18.92 10.75 14.75
CA ASP A 33 -18.00 11.90 14.76
C ASP A 33 -18.82 13.19 14.70
N PHE A 34 -18.68 14.07 15.69
CA PHE A 34 -19.39 15.36 15.72
C PHE A 34 -19.00 16.28 14.56
N MET A 35 -17.81 16.10 13.97
CA MET A 35 -17.36 16.83 12.77
C MET A 35 -17.86 16.19 11.47
N GLY A 36 -18.36 14.94 11.54
CA GLY A 36 -18.78 14.16 10.39
C GLY A 36 -17.65 13.85 9.41
N LYS A 37 -18.00 13.66 8.14
CA LYS A 37 -17.00 13.39 7.09
C LYS A 37 -16.15 14.64 6.82
N PRO A 38 -14.82 14.49 6.64
CA PRO A 38 -13.96 15.60 6.29
C PRO A 38 -14.33 16.20 4.93
N ARG A 39 -14.09 17.51 4.76
CA ARG A 39 -14.30 18.18 3.47
C ARG A 39 -13.44 17.50 2.39
N GLY A 40 -14.06 17.19 1.26
CA GLY A 40 -13.38 16.53 0.13
C GLY A 40 -13.36 15.00 0.20
N TRP A 41 -14.01 14.36 1.18
CA TRP A 41 -14.10 12.90 1.30
C TRP A 41 -14.61 12.19 0.03
N MET A 42 -15.38 12.88 -0.82
CA MET A 42 -15.88 12.37 -2.09
C MET A 42 -14.76 11.98 -3.06
N ASN A 43 -13.58 12.61 -2.93
CA ASN A 43 -12.40 12.33 -3.74
C ASN A 43 -11.57 11.16 -3.19
N ALA A 44 -11.94 10.61 -2.03
CA ALA A 44 -11.23 9.49 -1.47
C ALA A 44 -11.48 8.21 -2.30
N GLU A 45 -10.46 7.37 -2.41
CA GLU A 45 -10.53 6.08 -3.11
C GLU A 45 -10.10 4.97 -2.17
N ASP A 46 -10.80 3.83 -2.21
CA ASP A 46 -10.49 2.64 -1.41
C ASP A 46 -9.42 1.81 -2.15
N ASN A 47 -8.23 2.41 -2.24
CA ASN A 47 -7.08 1.85 -2.95
C ASN A 47 -5.94 1.53 -1.98
N PHE A 48 -5.20 0.47 -2.31
CA PHE A 48 -3.87 0.23 -1.82
C PHE A 48 -2.89 0.89 -2.79
N ASN A 49 -2.09 1.84 -2.32
CA ASN A 49 -1.13 2.54 -3.17
C ASN A 49 0.29 2.10 -2.83
N LEU A 50 1.14 1.95 -3.84
CA LEU A 50 2.46 1.37 -3.68
C LEU A 50 3.48 2.07 -4.59
N VAL A 51 4.67 2.33 -4.04
CA VAL A 51 5.86 2.73 -4.79
C VAL A 51 7.01 1.81 -4.40
N VAL A 52 7.75 1.32 -5.41
CA VAL A 52 8.87 0.40 -5.23
C VAL A 52 10.05 0.84 -6.10
N LEU A 53 11.24 0.91 -5.51
CA LEU A 53 12.51 0.94 -6.21
C LEU A 53 13.07 -0.48 -6.26
N ALA A 54 13.36 -0.99 -7.46
CA ALA A 54 13.91 -2.33 -7.65
C ALA A 54 15.26 -2.28 -8.37
N ASP A 55 16.19 -3.15 -7.96
CA ASP A 55 17.51 -3.27 -8.58
C ASP A 55 17.45 -3.90 -9.98
N ALA A 56 18.63 -4.12 -10.58
CA ALA A 56 18.75 -4.68 -11.93
C ALA A 56 18.19 -6.11 -12.07
N ARG A 57 17.92 -6.83 -10.98
CA ARG A 57 17.32 -8.16 -10.98
C ARG A 57 15.80 -8.13 -10.80
N ALA A 58 15.15 -6.97 -10.94
CA ALA A 58 13.71 -6.79 -10.76
C ALA A 58 12.82 -7.86 -11.44
N SER A 59 13.22 -8.35 -12.62
CA SER A 59 12.50 -9.40 -13.35
C SER A 59 12.45 -10.75 -12.63
N GLU A 60 13.32 -10.97 -11.65
CA GLU A 60 13.36 -12.16 -10.79
C GLU A 60 12.46 -12.03 -9.56
N TYR A 61 11.80 -10.89 -9.37
CA TYR A 61 10.99 -10.62 -8.18
C TYR A 61 9.49 -10.68 -8.49
N THR A 62 8.71 -11.06 -7.47
CA THR A 62 7.25 -10.92 -7.46
C THR A 62 6.82 -10.13 -6.24
N ILE A 63 6.00 -9.11 -6.46
CA ILE A 63 5.38 -8.30 -5.41
C ILE A 63 3.98 -8.87 -5.17
N ASN A 64 3.73 -9.43 -3.99
CA ASN A 64 2.43 -9.90 -3.53
C ASN A 64 1.81 -8.84 -2.61
N ILE A 65 0.58 -8.43 -2.90
CA ILE A 65 -0.14 -7.39 -2.15
C ILE A 65 -1.35 -8.04 -1.51
N TYR A 66 -1.53 -7.79 -0.21
CA TYR A 66 -2.62 -8.36 0.58
C TYR A 66 -3.48 -7.28 1.21
N SER A 67 -4.79 -7.51 1.19
CA SER A 67 -5.79 -6.63 1.80
C SER A 67 -6.86 -7.47 2.48
N GLY A 68 -7.05 -7.26 3.78
CA GLY A 68 -8.02 -8.03 4.56
C GLY A 68 -7.66 -9.51 4.68
N TYR A 69 -6.37 -9.82 4.81
CA TYR A 69 -5.78 -11.18 4.89
C TYR A 69 -5.78 -12.00 3.58
N ASP A 70 -6.46 -11.52 2.54
CA ASP A 70 -6.45 -12.15 1.22
C ASP A 70 -5.47 -11.44 0.27
N MET A 71 -4.97 -12.18 -0.72
CA MET A 71 -4.22 -11.58 -1.82
C MET A 71 -5.14 -10.68 -2.64
N LEU A 72 -4.76 -9.41 -2.75
CA LEU A 72 -5.44 -8.40 -3.54
C LEU A 72 -4.92 -8.39 -4.98
N ALA A 73 -3.61 -8.40 -5.15
CA ALA A 73 -2.94 -8.35 -6.44
C ALA A 73 -1.51 -8.88 -6.36
N TRP A 74 -0.91 -9.15 -7.52
CA TRP A 74 0.52 -9.41 -7.65
C TRP A 74 1.08 -8.75 -8.91
N TYR A 75 2.35 -8.38 -8.87
CA TYR A 75 3.06 -7.75 -9.99
C TYR A 75 4.51 -8.21 -10.10
N ARG A 76 5.07 -8.11 -11.31
CA ARG A 76 6.52 -8.19 -11.54
C ARG A 76 7.05 -6.78 -11.73
N PRO A 77 8.01 -6.31 -10.92
CA PRO A 77 8.60 -4.99 -11.11
C PRO A 77 9.57 -4.97 -12.29
N VAL A 78 9.85 -3.78 -12.81
CA VAL A 78 11.01 -3.49 -13.65
C VAL A 78 12.09 -2.79 -12.83
N GLN A 79 13.32 -2.75 -13.34
CA GLN A 79 14.39 -1.99 -12.69
C GLN A 79 13.99 -0.51 -12.57
N GLY A 80 14.31 0.09 -11.42
CA GLY A 80 14.04 1.49 -11.14
C GLY A 80 12.75 1.72 -10.36
N LEU A 81 12.10 2.86 -10.61
CA LEU A 81 10.86 3.26 -9.96
C LEU A 81 9.63 2.55 -10.57
N ASN A 82 8.85 1.91 -9.73
CA ASN A 82 7.55 1.33 -10.04
C ASN A 82 6.47 1.97 -9.15
N SER A 83 5.26 2.17 -9.67
CA SER A 83 4.14 2.69 -8.89
C SER A 83 2.81 2.10 -9.33
N TRP A 84 1.93 1.87 -8.35
CA TRP A 84 0.61 1.33 -8.57
C TRP A 84 -0.42 1.95 -7.63
N SER A 85 -1.63 2.13 -8.12
CA SER A 85 -2.84 2.36 -7.31
C SER A 85 -3.78 1.20 -7.57
N ILE A 86 -3.95 0.34 -6.57
CA ILE A 86 -4.68 -0.92 -6.68
C ILE A 86 -6.05 -0.75 -6.00
N PRO A 87 -7.17 -0.70 -6.75
CA PRO A 87 -8.49 -0.64 -6.15
C PRO A 87 -8.85 -1.96 -5.45
N GLY A 88 -9.84 -1.89 -4.54
CA GLY A 88 -10.36 -3.07 -3.86
C GLY A 88 -9.81 -3.27 -2.46
N LEU A 89 -9.44 -2.18 -1.77
CA LEU A 89 -9.06 -2.20 -0.37
C LEU A 89 -10.17 -2.84 0.49
N ARG A 90 -9.81 -3.80 1.34
CA ARG A 90 -10.72 -4.58 2.19
C ARG A 90 -10.48 -4.27 3.65
N ILE A 91 -11.52 -4.48 4.47
CA ILE A 91 -11.45 -4.44 5.92
C ILE A 91 -10.40 -5.44 6.42
N GLY A 92 -9.61 -5.05 7.43
CA GLY A 92 -8.58 -5.88 8.04
C GLY A 92 -7.16 -5.42 7.74
N SER A 93 -6.20 -6.33 7.88
CA SER A 93 -4.77 -6.02 7.77
C SER A 93 -4.35 -5.77 6.32
N GLN A 94 -3.37 -4.87 6.15
CA GLN A 94 -2.79 -4.51 4.86
C GLN A 94 -1.30 -4.83 4.89
N SER A 95 -0.80 -5.54 3.88
CA SER A 95 0.59 -5.94 3.85
C SER A 95 1.08 -6.22 2.44
N ILE A 96 2.39 -6.26 2.29
CA ILE A 96 3.05 -6.77 1.08
C ILE A 96 4.13 -7.77 1.45
N GLU A 97 4.44 -8.63 0.49
CA GLU A 97 5.64 -9.45 0.47
C GLU A 97 6.26 -9.37 -0.91
N ILE A 98 7.57 -9.18 -0.97
CA ILE A 98 8.34 -9.26 -2.20
C ILE A 98 9.20 -10.50 -2.12
N VAL A 99 9.05 -11.39 -3.08
CA VAL A 99 9.74 -12.68 -3.13
C VAL A 99 10.68 -12.74 -4.34
N ASP A 100 11.79 -13.46 -4.19
CA ASP A 100 12.68 -13.81 -5.29
C ASP A 100 12.17 -15.00 -6.11
N ILE A 101 12.92 -15.39 -7.14
CA ILE A 101 12.59 -16.50 -8.03
C ILE A 101 12.48 -17.87 -7.33
N ASN A 102 13.10 -18.01 -6.15
CA ASN A 102 13.04 -19.21 -5.33
C ASN A 102 11.89 -19.16 -4.31
N GLY A 103 11.08 -18.08 -4.32
CA GLY A 103 10.00 -17.86 -3.38
C GLY A 103 10.44 -17.35 -2.01
N ARG A 104 11.71 -16.95 -1.83
CA ARG A 104 12.18 -16.39 -0.56
C ARG A 104 11.74 -14.93 -0.45
N VAL A 105 11.16 -14.56 0.69
CA VAL A 105 10.84 -13.16 1.00
C VAL A 105 12.13 -12.35 1.14
N ILE A 106 12.29 -11.34 0.29
CA ILE A 106 13.44 -10.41 0.27
C ILE A 106 13.10 -9.04 0.85
N ALA A 107 11.82 -8.67 0.87
CA ALA A 107 11.29 -7.50 1.55
C ALA A 107 9.83 -7.73 1.95
N SER A 108 9.38 -7.10 3.02
CA SER A 108 7.99 -7.19 3.47
C SER A 108 7.60 -5.95 4.24
N GLY A 109 6.33 -5.56 4.17
CA GLY A 109 5.80 -4.46 4.99
C GLY A 109 4.40 -4.81 5.49
N LYS A 110 4.12 -4.44 6.74
CA LYS A 110 2.81 -4.66 7.36
C LYS A 110 2.31 -3.37 7.98
N GLY A 111 1.07 -3.02 7.64
CA GLY A 111 0.37 -1.89 8.22
C GLY A 111 0.12 -2.05 9.70
N THR A 112 0.30 -0.96 10.46
CA THR A 112 0.07 -0.94 11.91
C THR A 112 -1.39 -0.66 12.28
N MET A 113 -2.20 -0.20 11.33
CA MET A 113 -3.64 0.02 11.51
C MET A 113 -4.44 -0.85 10.56
N THR A 114 -5.47 -1.53 11.04
CA THR A 114 -6.40 -2.24 10.17
C THR A 114 -7.34 -1.26 9.48
N VAL A 115 -7.80 -1.64 8.30
CA VAL A 115 -8.92 -0.96 7.64
C VAL A 115 -10.21 -1.38 8.32
N ILE A 116 -11.06 -0.42 8.66
CA ILE A 116 -12.40 -0.66 9.21
C ILE A 116 -13.46 -0.06 8.30
N GLY A 117 -14.67 -0.65 8.32
CA GLY A 117 -15.78 -0.21 7.48
C GLY A 117 -16.51 1.01 8.04
N ASP A 118 -16.53 1.16 9.36
CA ASP A 118 -17.07 2.33 10.05
C ASP A 118 -16.39 2.50 11.40
N MET A 119 -16.52 3.69 11.99
CA MET A 119 -15.93 4.02 13.28
C MET A 119 -17.00 4.01 14.38
N SER A 120 -16.78 3.20 15.42
CA SER A 120 -17.69 3.14 16.56
C SER A 120 -17.61 4.40 17.43
N HIS A 121 -16.40 4.93 17.63
CA HIS A 121 -16.14 6.15 18.39
C HIS A 121 -14.90 6.87 17.86
N GLY A 122 -14.90 8.20 17.94
CA GLY A 122 -13.74 9.04 17.62
C GLY A 122 -13.90 9.83 16.32
N VAL A 123 -12.78 10.37 15.85
CA VAL A 123 -12.72 11.24 14.66
C VAL A 123 -12.62 10.40 13.40
N CYS A 124 -13.46 10.70 12.42
CA CYS A 124 -13.43 10.12 11.08
C CYS A 124 -12.15 10.55 10.34
N ASN A 125 -11.11 9.76 10.58
CA ASN A 125 -9.79 10.00 10.03
C ASN A 125 -9.64 9.33 8.66
N TYR A 126 -9.66 10.14 7.61
CA TYR A 126 -9.41 9.71 6.24
C TYR A 126 -7.94 9.88 5.82
N ASN A 127 -7.04 10.21 6.75
CA ASN A 127 -5.61 10.28 6.46
C ASN A 127 -5.06 8.89 6.13
N TYR A 128 -4.01 8.88 5.32
CA TYR A 128 -3.33 7.65 4.96
C TYR A 128 -2.49 7.14 6.12
N GLN A 129 -2.48 5.81 6.26
CA GLN A 129 -1.37 5.14 6.91
C GLN A 129 -0.29 4.84 5.88
N VAL A 130 0.96 5.14 6.22
CA VAL A 130 2.12 5.03 5.33
C VAL A 130 3.13 4.06 5.94
N VAL A 131 3.62 3.11 5.15
CA VAL A 131 4.46 2.00 5.62
C VAL A 131 5.62 1.80 4.67
N GLY A 132 6.85 2.02 5.15
CA GLY A 132 8.07 1.73 4.42
C GLY A 132 8.56 0.29 4.63
N PHE A 133 9.36 -0.20 3.67
CA PHE A 133 10.04 -1.49 3.73
C PHE A 133 11.38 -1.46 2.97
#